data_AF-A0A662T9L0-F1
#
_entry.id   AF-A0A662T9L0-F1
#
_cell.length_a   1.000
_cell.length_b   1.000
_cell.length_c   1.000
_cell.angle_alpha   90.00
_cell.angle_beta   90.00
_cell.angle_gamma   90.00
#
_symmetry.space_group_name_H-M   'P 1'
#
loop_
_entity.id
_entity.type
_entity.pdbx_description
1 polymer ?
#
loop_
_entity_poly.entity_id
_entity_poly.type
_entity_poly.pdbx_seq_one_letter_code
_entity_poly.pdbx_strand_id
1 'polypeptide(L)'
;KSVGIVLPYAVKANYESDEARSKYEHISMRLYREGLSTKDPLYIQIYNFIKELGGSIKYSDYVSEDIFKSDLDDLISLILQDPDLIYNPIPPDYELVKKVLLDSYYGWSSEASLP
;
A
#
# COMPACT_ATOMS: atom_id res chain seq x y z
N LYS A 1 1.82 -9.71 -9.21
CA LYS A 1 3.09 -9.04 -8.85
C LYS A 1 2.84 -7.59 -8.41
N SER A 2 2.16 -6.77 -9.20
CA SER A 2 1.77 -5.38 -8.84
C SER A 2 1.01 -5.27 -7.51
N VAL A 3 0.03 -6.15 -7.26
CA VAL A 3 -0.76 -6.14 -6.02
C VAL A 3 0.13 -6.21 -4.77
N GLY A 4 1.19 -7.03 -4.78
CA GLY A 4 2.08 -7.13 -3.62
C GLY A 4 2.87 -5.85 -3.34
N ILE A 5 3.20 -5.10 -4.39
CA ILE A 5 3.88 -3.81 -4.25
C ILE A 5 2.91 -2.76 -3.72
N VAL A 6 1.68 -2.70 -4.24
CA VAL A 6 0.72 -1.61 -3.94
C VAL A 6 -0.07 -1.84 -2.64
N LEU A 7 -0.40 -3.10 -2.33
CA LEU A 7 -1.31 -3.45 -1.23
C LEU A 7 -0.92 -2.84 0.12
N PRO A 8 0.33 -2.90 0.61
CA PRO A 8 0.62 -2.32 1.91
C PRO A 8 0.45 -0.79 1.92
N TYR A 9 0.70 -0.10 0.81
CA TYR A 9 0.49 1.34 0.69
C TYR A 9 -0.99 1.72 0.57
N ALA A 10 -1.78 0.92 -0.16
CA ALA A 10 -3.23 1.10 -0.22
C ALA A 10 -3.89 0.87 1.15
N VAL A 11 -3.45 -0.17 1.89
CA VAL A 11 -3.91 -0.40 3.26
C VAL A 11 -3.52 0.77 4.16
N LYS A 12 -2.26 1.23 4.12
CA LYS A 12 -1.78 2.40 4.86
C LYS A 12 -2.60 3.66 4.57
N ALA A 13 -2.93 3.92 3.30
CA ALA A 13 -3.79 5.04 2.93
C ALA A 13 -5.20 4.88 3.51
N ASN A 14 -5.78 3.68 3.43
CA ASN A 14 -7.09 3.37 3.97
C ASN A 14 -7.15 3.41 5.51
N TYR A 15 -6.03 3.36 6.23
CA TYR A 15 -5.98 3.50 7.70
C TYR A 15 -6.48 4.86 8.21
N GLU A 16 -6.58 5.87 7.33
CA GLU A 16 -7.18 7.17 7.67
C GLU A 16 -8.70 7.06 7.93
N SER A 17 -9.38 6.03 7.40
CA SER A 17 -10.78 5.73 7.72
C SER A 17 -10.88 4.94 9.02
N ASP A 18 -11.66 5.43 9.99
CA ASP A 18 -11.87 4.75 11.28
C ASP A 18 -12.45 3.33 11.12
N GLU A 19 -13.37 3.16 10.16
CA GLU A 19 -13.98 1.85 9.87
C GLU A 19 -12.94 0.87 9.32
N ALA A 20 -12.16 1.32 8.32
CA ALA A 20 -11.12 0.49 7.73
C ALA A 20 -10.02 0.16 8.74
N ARG A 21 -9.57 1.17 9.51
CA ARG A 21 -8.59 1.01 10.58
C ARG A 21 -9.01 -0.05 11.58
N SER A 22 -10.25 0.00 12.08
CA SER A 22 -10.76 -1.00 13.03
C SER A 22 -10.74 -2.42 12.46
N LYS A 23 -11.12 -2.59 11.19
CA LYS A 23 -11.06 -3.90 10.51
C LYS A 23 -9.63 -4.40 10.33
N TYR A 24 -8.70 -3.53 9.94
CA TYR A 24 -7.29 -3.91 9.78
C TYR A 24 -6.60 -4.21 11.12
N GLU A 25 -6.90 -3.46 12.17
CA GLU A 25 -6.43 -3.73 13.53
C GLU A 25 -6.96 -5.08 14.05
N HIS A 26 -8.22 -5.41 13.75
CA HIS A 26 -8.77 -6.72 14.10
C HIS A 26 -7.97 -7.87 13.47
N ILE A 27 -7.63 -7.74 12.17
CA ILE A 27 -6.82 -8.73 11.44
C ILE A 27 -5.40 -8.80 12.02
N SER A 28 -4.73 -7.65 12.18
CA SER A 28 -3.38 -7.57 12.78
C SER A 28 -3.32 -8.23 14.15
N MET A 29 -4.30 -7.95 15.02
CA MET A 29 -4.37 -8.55 16.36
C MET A 29 -4.67 -10.05 16.32
N ARG A 30 -5.44 -10.53 15.34
CA ARG A 30 -5.67 -11.97 15.18
C ARG A 30 -4.39 -12.69 14.79
N LEU A 31 -3.65 -12.18 13.81
CA LEU A 31 -2.37 -12.73 13.37
C LEU A 31 -1.33 -12.74 14.49
N TYR A 32 -1.25 -11.65 15.26
CA TYR A 32 -0.37 -11.58 16.43
C TYR A 32 -0.71 -12.65 17.48
N ARG A 33 -2.00 -12.83 17.82
CA ARG A 33 -2.44 -13.81 18.83
C ARG A 33 -2.18 -15.25 18.41
N GLU A 34 -2.16 -15.53 17.12
CA GLU A 34 -1.82 -16.85 16.57
C GLU A 34 -0.30 -17.08 16.45
N GLY A 35 0.51 -16.08 16.80
CA GLY A 35 1.97 -16.16 16.68
C GLY A 35 2.47 -16.09 15.23
N LEU A 36 1.64 -15.59 14.31
CA LEU A 36 1.93 -15.52 12.87
C LEU A 36 2.54 -14.17 12.45
N SER A 37 2.48 -13.15 13.30
CA SER A 37 3.03 -11.82 13.01
C SER A 37 3.38 -11.03 14.27
N THR A 38 3.87 -9.80 14.09
CA THR A 38 4.20 -8.83 15.15
C THR A 38 2.96 -8.04 15.61
N LYS A 39 3.11 -7.13 16.58
CA LYS A 39 2.06 -6.18 16.98
C LYS A 39 1.96 -4.95 16.07
N ASP A 40 2.68 -4.94 14.95
CA ASP A 40 2.70 -3.79 14.06
C ASP A 40 1.36 -3.62 13.32
N PRO A 41 1.05 -2.41 12.81
CA PRO A 41 -0.08 -2.22 11.90
C PRO A 41 -0.06 -3.19 10.72
N LEU A 42 -1.25 -3.57 10.23
CA LEU A 42 -1.40 -4.60 9.21
C LEU A 42 -0.60 -4.30 7.93
N TYR A 43 -0.51 -3.03 7.53
CA TYR A 43 0.27 -2.64 6.35
C TYR A 43 1.77 -2.94 6.52
N ILE A 44 2.33 -2.82 7.73
CA ILE A 44 3.73 -3.16 8.02
C ILE A 44 3.91 -4.68 7.97
N GLN A 45 2.95 -5.43 8.54
CA GLN A 45 2.98 -6.89 8.50
C GLN A 45 2.96 -7.42 7.06
N ILE A 46 2.09 -6.86 6.19
CA ILE A 46 2.00 -7.20 4.77
C ILE A 46 3.33 -6.89 4.07
N TYR A 47 3.88 -5.70 4.29
CA TYR A 47 5.14 -5.28 3.68
C TYR A 47 6.30 -6.23 4.05
N ASN A 48 6.44 -6.53 5.35
CA ASN A 48 7.49 -7.43 5.83
C ASN A 48 7.32 -8.85 5.30
N PHE A 49 6.08 -9.37 5.27
CA PHE A 49 5.79 -10.69 4.71
C PHE A 49 6.21 -10.80 3.24
N ILE A 50 5.87 -9.80 2.41
CA ILE A 50 6.23 -9.80 0.98
C ILE A 50 7.75 -9.72 0.80
N LYS A 51 8.42 -8.89 1.61
CA LYS A 51 9.88 -8.78 1.63
C LYS A 51 10.55 -10.10 2.01
N GLU A 52 10.04 -10.80 3.02
CA GLU A 52 10.57 -12.09 3.48
C GLU A 52 10.39 -13.21 2.44
N LEU A 53 9.33 -13.15 1.63
CA LEU A 53 9.13 -14.06 0.50
C LEU A 53 10.09 -13.81 -0.68
N GLY A 54 11.02 -12.85 -0.57
CA GLY A 54 11.92 -12.47 -1.65
C GLY A 54 11.25 -11.70 -2.79
N GLY A 55 10.02 -11.21 -2.56
CA GLY A 55 9.35 -10.32 -3.50
C GLY A 55 9.98 -8.92 -3.47
N SER A 56 10.05 -8.26 -4.62
CA SER A 56 10.26 -6.82 -4.60
C SER A 56 9.02 -6.14 -4.03
N ILE A 57 9.29 -5.07 -3.31
CA ILE A 57 8.35 -4.29 -2.50
C ILE A 57 8.19 -2.87 -3.03
N LYS A 58 8.82 -2.55 -4.18
CA LYS A 58 8.79 -1.20 -4.77
C LYS A 58 8.94 -1.21 -6.30
N TYR A 59 8.28 -0.28 -6.98
CA TYR A 59 8.38 -0.22 -8.46
C TYR A 59 9.75 0.24 -8.96
N SER A 60 10.52 1.01 -8.18
CA SER A 60 11.88 1.45 -8.55
C SER A 60 12.88 0.30 -8.77
N ASP A 61 12.56 -0.92 -8.35
CA ASP A 61 13.35 -2.12 -8.68
C ASP A 61 13.13 -2.60 -10.13
N TYR A 62 12.10 -2.11 -10.82
CA TYR A 62 11.65 -2.61 -12.13
C TYR A 62 11.57 -1.56 -13.23
N VAL A 63 11.32 -0.30 -12.87
CA VAL A 63 11.14 0.81 -13.82
C VAL A 63 11.88 2.03 -13.32
N SER A 64 12.52 2.76 -14.24
CA SER A 64 13.20 4.01 -13.90
C SER A 64 12.20 5.10 -13.54
N GLU A 65 12.68 6.10 -12.81
CA GLU A 65 11.83 7.18 -12.32
C GLU A 65 11.25 8.01 -13.46
N ASP A 66 12.05 8.27 -14.49
CA ASP A 66 11.63 9.05 -15.66
C ASP A 66 10.47 8.36 -16.39
N ILE A 67 10.57 7.04 -16.61
CA ILE A 67 9.50 6.26 -17.26
C ILE A 67 8.28 6.18 -16.35
N PHE A 68 8.47 5.96 -15.06
CA PHE A 68 7.35 5.90 -14.12
C PHE A 68 6.59 7.22 -14.06
N LYS A 69 7.31 8.35 -14.01
CA LYS A 69 6.72 9.69 -13.92
C LYS A 69 6.11 10.15 -15.24
N SER A 70 6.63 9.73 -16.40
CA SER A 70 6.03 10.09 -17.70
C SER A 70 4.62 9.52 -17.85
N ASP A 71 4.37 8.34 -17.28
CA ASP A 71 3.11 7.60 -17.45
C ASP A 71 2.18 7.70 -16.23
N LEU A 72 2.61 8.42 -15.18
CA LEU A 72 1.92 8.44 -13.89
C LEU A 72 0.50 9.00 -13.98
N ASP A 73 0.31 10.11 -14.71
CA ASP A 73 -1.00 10.76 -14.83
C ASP A 73 -1.99 9.91 -15.62
N ASP A 74 -1.52 9.25 -16.68
CA ASP A 74 -2.31 8.32 -17.47
C ASP A 74 -2.71 7.11 -16.64
N LEU A 75 -1.78 6.55 -15.84
CA LEU A 75 -2.05 5.44 -14.95
C LEU A 75 -3.10 5.80 -13.88
N ILE A 76 -2.99 6.98 -13.25
CA ILE A 76 -3.99 7.46 -12.29
C ILE A 76 -5.35 7.59 -12.95
N SER A 77 -5.40 8.17 -14.15
CA SER A 77 -6.64 8.36 -14.90
C SER A 77 -7.32 7.03 -15.24
N LEU A 78 -6.54 6.01 -15.58
CA LEU A 78 -7.05 4.65 -15.80
C LEU A 78 -7.55 4.00 -14.52
N ILE A 79 -6.81 4.14 -13.41
CA ILE A 79 -7.22 3.61 -12.11
C ILE A 79 -8.56 4.23 -11.70
N LEU A 80 -8.71 5.55 -11.77
CA LEU A 80 -9.95 6.24 -11.37
C LEU A 80 -11.18 5.87 -12.22
N GLN A 81 -11.00 5.21 -13.37
CA GLN A 81 -12.10 4.67 -14.18
C GLN A 81 -12.51 3.26 -13.77
N ASP A 82 -11.78 2.61 -12.87
CA ASP A 82 -12.07 1.26 -12.39
C ASP A 82 -13.39 1.27 -11.60
N PRO A 83 -14.42 0.51 -12.05
CA PRO A 83 -15.72 0.48 -11.38
C PRO A 83 -15.66 -0.11 -9.97
N ASP A 84 -14.64 -0.90 -9.63
CA ASP A 84 -14.53 -1.54 -8.32
C ASP A 84 -14.00 -0.58 -7.24
N LEU A 85 -13.46 0.58 -7.62
CA LEU A 85 -12.99 1.59 -6.67
C LEU A 85 -14.10 2.17 -5.79
N ILE A 86 -15.36 2.07 -6.23
CA ILE A 86 -16.51 2.51 -5.45
C ILE A 86 -16.65 1.75 -4.12
N TYR A 87 -16.04 0.57 -4.02
CA TYR A 87 -16.04 -0.26 -2.81
C TYR A 87 -14.84 0.01 -1.91
N ASN A 88 -13.92 0.90 -2.29
CA ASN A 88 -12.78 1.25 -1.44
C ASN A 88 -13.28 2.02 -0.19
N PRO A 89 -12.75 1.73 1.01
CA PRO A 89 -13.23 2.38 2.24
C PRO A 89 -13.07 3.90 2.27
N ILE A 90 -12.11 4.42 1.50
CA ILE A 90 -11.94 5.84 1.24
C ILE A 90 -12.19 6.05 -0.26
N PRO A 91 -13.17 6.86 -0.67
CA PRO A 91 -13.35 7.20 -2.07
C PRO A 91 -12.05 7.76 -2.64
N PRO A 92 -11.46 7.11 -3.66
CA PRO A 92 -10.17 7.53 -4.18
C PRO A 92 -10.33 8.79 -5.02
N ASP A 93 -9.47 9.76 -4.77
CA ASP A 93 -9.25 10.90 -5.65
C ASP A 93 -7.86 10.80 -6.31
N TYR A 94 -7.60 11.71 -7.24
CA TYR A 94 -6.35 11.76 -7.98
C TYR A 94 -5.12 11.86 -7.04
N GLU A 95 -5.19 12.68 -5.99
CA GLU A 95 -4.07 12.89 -5.07
C GLU A 95 -3.81 11.65 -4.19
N LEU A 96 -4.86 10.97 -3.74
CA LEU A 96 -4.74 9.73 -2.97
C LEU A 96 -4.09 8.62 -3.81
N VAL A 97 -4.57 8.42 -5.04
CA VAL A 97 -4.01 7.40 -5.95
C VAL A 97 -2.57 7.74 -6.28
N LYS A 98 -2.26 9.01 -6.58
CA LYS A 98 -0.90 9.48 -6.83
C LYS A 98 0.03 9.21 -5.66
N LYS A 99 -0.41 9.54 -4.44
CA LYS A 99 0.36 9.29 -3.20
C LYS A 99 0.64 7.80 -3.03
N VAL A 100 -0.37 6.94 -3.20
CA VAL A 100 -0.19 5.48 -3.10
C VAL A 100 0.80 4.96 -4.14
N LEU A 101 0.70 5.42 -5.40
CA LEU A 101 1.62 5.02 -6.47
C LEU A 101 3.05 5.48 -6.23
N LEU A 102 3.25 6.72 -5.75
CA LEU A 102 4.57 7.24 -5.42
C LEU A 102 5.18 6.53 -4.21
N ASP A 103 4.41 6.31 -3.13
CA ASP A 103 4.85 5.53 -1.97
C ASP A 103 5.25 4.10 -2.42
N SER A 104 4.45 3.50 -3.32
CA SER A 104 4.74 2.19 -3.92
C SER A 104 5.98 2.20 -4.84
N TYR A 105 6.32 3.34 -5.43
CA TYR A 105 7.49 3.46 -6.29
C TYR A 105 8.79 3.55 -5.50
N TYR A 106 8.83 4.42 -4.49
CA TYR A 106 10.03 4.63 -3.68
C TYR A 106 10.23 3.55 -2.62
N GLY A 107 9.15 2.88 -2.19
CA GLY A 107 9.21 1.94 -1.07
C GLY A 107 9.13 2.66 0.28
N TRP A 108 9.10 1.90 1.39
CA TRP A 108 9.35 2.52 2.71
C TRP A 108 10.83 2.88 2.81
N SER A 109 11.15 4.16 3.01
CA SER A 109 12.45 4.50 3.56
C SER A 109 12.46 4.08 5.02
N SER A 110 13.50 3.36 5.44
CA SER A 110 13.72 3.01 6.85
C SER A 110 13.89 4.23 7.76
N GLU A 111 13.92 5.45 7.20
CA GLU A 111 14.04 6.71 7.91
C GLU A 111 12.69 7.43 8.09
N ALA A 112 11.63 7.04 7.38
CA ALA A 112 10.29 7.57 7.57
C ALA A 112 9.54 6.77 8.67
N SER A 113 9.99 7.04 9.90
CA SER A 113 9.21 7.03 11.15
C SER A 113 8.74 5.68 11.70
N LEU A 114 9.20 5.37 12.91
CA LEU A 114 8.26 5.25 14.01
C LEU A 114 8.36 6.56 14.82
N PRO A 115 7.25 7.21 15.19
CA PRO A 115 7.24 8.01 16.41
C PRO A 115 7.53 7.14 17.64
#